data_AF-A0A158R060-F1
#
_entry.id   AF-A0A158R060-F1
#
_cell.length_a   1.000
_cell.length_b   1.000
_cell.length_c   1.000
_cell.angle_alpha   90.00
_cell.angle_beta   90.00
_cell.angle_gamma   90.00
#
_symmetry.space_group_name_H-M   'P 1'
#
loop_
_entity.id
_entity.type
_entity.pdbx_description
1 polymer ?
#
loop_
_entity_poly.entity_id
_entity_poly.type
_entity_poly.pdbx_seq_one_letter_code
_entity_poly.pdbx_strand_id
1 'polypeptide(L)'
;MDVHLRYKVPDGLRPLLEALARETLRSQPKDVVRFAQLFFDELQHHRKSNPNTDIICDPVAYEMFRTDLQRKYNHDHEERCASPLDEAATKIQAAFRGHCVRAHPEKFGAPKVISRTHSNEKIESLNTKKDMKRHSVGGYAFQADSPEDRAATKIQAEIRGFLARKHVEKMKKEDTEAATKIQAHIRGFLTRKHLDEQGLLSPTRSISPHHTQDSNDNHY
;
A
#
# COMPACT_ATOMS: atom_id res chain seq x y z
N MET A 1 -16.73 33.85 -59.47
CA MET A 1 -15.54 34.24 -58.69
C MET A 1 -15.27 33.10 -57.73
N ASP A 2 -14.36 32.21 -58.12
CA ASP A 2 -14.12 30.94 -57.42
C ASP A 2 -13.23 31.20 -56.20
N VAL A 3 -13.86 31.40 -55.03
CA VAL A 3 -13.19 31.68 -53.77
C VAL A 3 -12.60 30.36 -53.28
N HIS A 4 -11.41 30.03 -53.77
CA HIS A 4 -10.62 28.93 -53.22
C HIS A 4 -10.39 29.26 -51.74
N LEU A 5 -11.14 28.62 -50.84
CA LEU A 5 -10.93 28.69 -49.39
C LEU A 5 -9.53 28.12 -49.09
N ARG A 6 -8.53 28.99 -49.15
CA ARG A 6 -7.18 28.68 -48.70
C ARG A 6 -7.19 28.78 -47.18
N TYR A 7 -7.58 27.69 -46.54
CA TYR A 7 -7.36 27.52 -45.11
C TYR A 7 -5.86 27.66 -44.84
N LYS A 8 -5.48 28.78 -44.24
CA LYS A 8 -4.10 29.02 -43.80
C LYS A 8 -3.92 28.37 -42.44
N VAL A 9 -2.89 27.54 -42.32
CA VAL A 9 -2.48 26.96 -41.03
C VAL A 9 -1.86 28.08 -40.18
N PRO A 10 -2.25 28.24 -38.91
CA PRO A 10 -1.61 29.22 -38.03
C PRO A 10 -0.13 28.92 -37.83
N ASP A 11 0.71 29.95 -37.87
CA ASP A 11 2.17 29.80 -37.83
C ASP A 11 2.67 29.10 -36.55
N GLY A 12 1.98 29.31 -35.42
CA GLY A 12 2.32 28.68 -34.13
C GLY A 12 1.87 27.23 -33.97
N LEU A 13 1.04 26.70 -34.88
CA LEU A 13 0.52 25.33 -34.75
C LEU A 13 1.60 24.30 -35.05
N ARG A 14 2.41 24.54 -36.07
CA ARG A 14 3.44 23.59 -36.50
C ARG A 14 4.53 23.39 -35.43
N PRO A 15 5.16 24.44 -34.85
CA PRO A 15 6.12 24.27 -33.76
C PRO A 15 5.53 23.57 -32.55
N LEU A 16 4.27 23.86 -32.21
CA LEU A 16 3.57 23.24 -31.08
C LEU A 16 3.39 21.74 -31.23
N LEU A 17 2.88 21.31 -32.38
CA LEU A 17 2.67 19.88 -32.66
C LEU A 17 4.00 19.14 -32.82
N GLU A 18 5.01 19.81 -33.37
CA GLU A 18 6.35 19.26 -33.48
C GLU A 18 6.99 19.04 -32.10
N ALA A 19 6.84 19.99 -31.17
CA ALA A 19 7.29 19.83 -29.79
C ALA A 19 6.58 18.66 -29.08
N LEU A 20 5.25 18.57 -29.20
CA LEU A 20 4.48 17.45 -28.66
C LEU A 20 4.95 16.11 -29.24
N ALA A 21 5.15 16.03 -30.56
CA ALA A 21 5.64 14.84 -31.23
C ALA A 21 7.05 14.44 -30.75
N ARG A 22 7.97 15.41 -30.62
CA ARG A 22 9.32 15.19 -30.11
C ARG A 22 9.29 14.60 -28.70
N GLU A 23 8.50 15.17 -27.79
CA GLU A 23 8.42 14.67 -26.41
C GLU A 23 7.67 13.33 -26.30
N THR A 24 6.70 13.07 -27.19
CA THR A 24 6.01 11.76 -27.26
C THR A 24 6.97 10.66 -27.71
N LEU A 25 7.78 10.91 -28.75
CA LEU A 25 8.78 9.96 -29.23
C LEU A 25 9.87 9.69 -28.18
N ARG A 26 10.17 10.69 -27.34
CA ARG A 26 11.17 10.56 -26.30
C ARG A 26 10.69 9.79 -25.08
N SER A 27 9.49 10.09 -24.61
CA SER A 27 8.93 9.49 -23.41
C SER A 27 8.22 8.15 -23.67
N GLN A 28 7.93 7.84 -24.94
CA GLN A 28 7.22 6.63 -25.39
C GLN A 28 6.03 6.26 -24.48
N PRO A 29 5.07 7.17 -24.29
CA PRO A 29 3.95 6.93 -23.40
C PRO A 29 3.02 5.84 -23.88
N LYS A 30 2.53 5.02 -22.93
CA LYS A 30 1.49 4.02 -23.20
C LYS A 30 0.17 4.66 -23.59
N ASP A 31 -0.15 5.79 -22.96
CA ASP A 31 -1.33 6.61 -23.25
C ASP A 31 -0.90 7.98 -23.77
N VAL A 32 -0.93 8.12 -25.10
CA VAL A 32 -0.56 9.37 -25.79
C VAL A 32 -1.55 10.50 -25.48
N VAL A 33 -2.83 10.19 -25.25
CA VAL A 33 -3.85 11.21 -24.96
C VAL A 33 -3.58 11.80 -23.58
N ARG A 34 -3.32 10.96 -22.59
CA ARG A 34 -2.97 11.40 -21.24
C ARG A 34 -1.66 12.18 -21.21
N PHE A 35 -0.66 11.74 -21.99
CA PHE A 35 0.59 12.48 -22.14
C PHE A 35 0.39 13.86 -22.78
N ALA A 36 -0.46 13.96 -23.81
CA ALA A 36 -0.76 15.23 -24.45
C ALA A 36 -1.46 16.22 -23.50
N GLN A 37 -2.37 15.74 -22.65
CA GLN A 37 -2.98 16.55 -21.59
C GLN A 37 -1.90 17.14 -20.66
N LEU A 38 -1.03 16.27 -20.13
CA LEU A 38 0.07 16.68 -19.26
C LEU A 38 1.01 17.69 -19.93
N PHE A 39 1.34 17.47 -21.21
CA PHE A 39 2.16 18.38 -22.02
C PHE A 39 1.53 19.77 -22.10
N PHE A 40 0.24 19.88 -22.43
CA PHE A 40 -0.42 21.18 -22.58
C PHE A 40 -0.63 21.86 -21.23
N ASP A 41 -0.93 21.12 -20.16
CA ASP A 41 -1.05 21.67 -18.81
C ASP A 41 0.27 22.28 -18.35
N GLU A 42 1.38 21.56 -18.56
CA GLU A 42 2.71 22.05 -18.21
C GLU A 42 3.12 23.26 -19.07
N LEU A 43 2.80 23.22 -20.36
CA LEU A 43 3.10 24.32 -21.28
C LEU A 43 2.32 25.58 -20.90
N GLN A 44 1.05 25.45 -20.51
CA GLN A 44 0.27 26.56 -20.00
C GLN A 44 0.80 27.10 -18.67
N HIS A 45 1.31 26.22 -17.80
CA HIS A 45 1.95 26.64 -16.56
C HIS A 45 3.19 27.51 -16.82
N HIS A 46 4.08 27.06 -17.70
CA HIS A 46 5.28 27.82 -18.08
C HIS A 46 4.97 29.15 -18.75
N ARG A 47 3.92 29.22 -19.59
CA ARG A 47 3.45 30.48 -20.21
C ARG A 47 2.90 31.47 -19.20
N LYS A 48 2.19 31.01 -18.16
CA LYS A 48 1.69 31.87 -17.08
C LYS A 48 2.83 32.44 -16.25
N SER A 49 3.86 31.65 -16.00
CA SER A 49 5.05 32.06 -15.24
C SER A 49 5.98 32.98 -16.05
N ASN A 50 6.00 32.85 -17.38
CA ASN A 50 6.86 33.62 -18.28
C ASN A 50 6.06 34.23 -19.45
N PRO A 51 5.35 35.36 -19.23
CA PRO A 51 4.41 35.91 -20.21
C PRO A 51 5.08 36.48 -21.47
N ASN A 52 6.37 36.83 -21.42
CA ASN A 52 7.11 37.46 -22.51
C ASN A 52 8.06 36.51 -23.25
N THR A 53 8.04 35.21 -22.94
CA THR A 53 8.97 34.23 -23.50
C THR A 53 8.22 33.17 -24.28
N ASP A 54 8.62 32.93 -25.53
CA ASP A 54 8.10 31.79 -26.28
C ASP A 54 8.78 30.50 -25.81
N ILE A 55 8.08 29.78 -24.94
CA ILE A 55 8.54 28.53 -24.32
C ILE A 55 8.96 27.47 -25.36
N ILE A 56 8.38 27.48 -26.56
CA ILE A 56 8.63 26.45 -27.58
C ILE A 56 9.86 26.79 -28.42
N CYS A 57 10.06 28.07 -28.70
CA CYS A 57 11.14 28.53 -29.58
C CYS A 57 12.41 28.93 -28.81
N ASP A 58 12.30 29.35 -27.55
CA ASP A 58 13.45 29.69 -26.72
C ASP A 58 14.13 28.43 -26.15
N PRO A 59 15.41 28.17 -26.45
CA PRO A 59 16.07 26.93 -26.03
C PRO A 59 16.14 26.73 -24.51
N VAL A 60 16.32 27.82 -23.75
CA VAL A 60 16.48 27.73 -22.28
C VAL A 60 15.13 27.46 -21.63
N ALA A 61 14.09 28.20 -22.03
CA ALA A 61 12.73 27.98 -21.56
C ALA A 61 12.20 26.60 -21.96
N TYR A 62 12.53 26.14 -23.18
CA TYR A 62 12.16 24.81 -23.64
C TYR A 62 12.80 23.71 -22.78
N GLU A 63 14.09 23.82 -22.45
CA GLU A 63 14.77 22.85 -21.59
C GLU A 63 14.20 22.83 -20.15
N MET A 64 13.82 23.99 -19.60
CA MET A 64 13.15 24.06 -18.30
C MET A 64 11.77 23.38 -18.33
N PHE A 65 10.94 23.76 -19.30
CA PHE A 65 9.63 23.14 -19.54
C PHE A 65 9.74 21.62 -19.69
N ARG A 66 10.66 21.17 -20.53
CA ARG A 66 10.95 19.78 -20.82
C ARG A 66 11.37 19.00 -19.56
N THR A 67 12.23 19.60 -18.73
CA THR A 67 12.69 18.99 -17.47
C THR A 67 11.51 18.78 -16.51
N ASP A 68 10.65 19.78 -16.37
CA ASP A 68 9.49 19.69 -15.49
C ASP A 68 8.43 18.71 -16.02
N LEU A 69 8.20 18.71 -17.34
CA LEU A 69 7.34 17.73 -18.02
C LEU A 69 7.81 16.30 -17.76
N GLN A 70 9.10 16.02 -17.96
CA GLN A 70 9.65 14.69 -17.72
C GLN A 70 9.54 14.29 -16.24
N ARG A 71 9.75 15.22 -15.31
CA ARG A 71 9.61 14.98 -13.88
C ARG A 71 8.17 14.57 -13.54
N LYS A 72 7.16 15.31 -14.02
CA LYS A 72 5.75 15.02 -13.76
C LYS A 72 5.29 13.72 -14.42
N TYR A 73 5.74 13.48 -15.65
CA TYR A 73 5.44 12.24 -16.35
C TYR A 73 6.02 11.02 -15.63
N ASN A 74 7.27 11.10 -15.17
CA ASN A 74 7.89 10.03 -14.41
C ASN A 74 7.23 9.83 -13.04
N HIS A 75 6.68 10.89 -12.42
CA HIS A 75 5.95 10.78 -11.16
C HIS A 75 4.61 10.07 -11.32
N ASP A 76 3.84 10.39 -12.37
CA ASP A 76 2.57 9.72 -12.69
C ASP A 76 2.78 8.26 -13.15
N HIS A 77 3.96 7.94 -13.71
CA HIS A 77 4.37 6.56 -14.02
C HIS A 77 5.13 5.87 -12.89
N GLU A 78 5.46 6.59 -11.81
CA GLU A 78 5.86 6.02 -10.53
C GLU A 78 4.61 5.63 -9.71
N GLU A 79 3.75 4.79 -10.30
CA GLU A 79 3.53 3.52 -9.61
C GLU A 79 4.87 2.76 -9.62
N ARG A 80 5.83 3.24 -8.83
CA ARG A 80 6.70 2.31 -8.13
C ARG A 80 5.76 1.64 -7.14
N CYS A 81 4.90 0.73 -7.64
CA CYS A 81 4.38 -0.33 -6.83
C CYS A 81 5.63 -0.83 -6.12
N ALA A 82 5.70 -0.66 -4.81
CA ALA A 82 6.64 -1.40 -4.03
C ALA A 82 6.30 -2.85 -4.37
N SER A 83 7.03 -3.40 -5.35
CA SER A 83 6.90 -4.80 -5.70
C SER A 83 7.05 -5.52 -4.37
N PRO A 84 6.31 -6.60 -4.10
CA PRO A 84 6.55 -7.40 -2.91
C PRO A 84 8.05 -7.71 -2.72
N LEU A 85 8.81 -7.78 -3.83
CA LEU A 85 10.26 -7.89 -3.85
C LEU A 85 10.99 -6.63 -3.35
N ASP A 86 10.58 -5.42 -3.74
CA ASP A 86 11.20 -4.16 -3.29
C ASP A 86 10.91 -3.88 -1.81
N GLU A 87 9.70 -4.20 -1.35
CA GLU A 87 9.34 -4.09 0.06
C GLU A 87 10.15 -5.09 0.90
N ALA A 88 10.27 -6.34 0.42
CA ALA A 88 11.11 -7.36 1.05
C ALA A 88 12.59 -6.98 1.02
N ALA A 89 13.10 -6.49 -0.11
CA ALA A 89 14.48 -6.05 -0.24
C ALA A 89 14.79 -4.90 0.73
N THR A 90 13.90 -3.92 0.84
CA THR A 90 14.04 -2.81 1.78
C THR A 90 14.07 -3.31 3.23
N LYS A 91 13.22 -4.27 3.60
CA LYS A 91 13.21 -4.91 4.93
C LYS A 91 14.52 -5.65 5.21
N ILE A 92 15.00 -6.46 4.27
CA ILE A 92 16.26 -7.22 4.39
C ILE A 92 17.45 -6.27 4.52
N GLN A 93 17.53 -5.25 3.67
CA GLN A 93 18.59 -4.25 3.69
C GLN A 93 18.60 -3.47 5.01
N ALA A 94 17.44 -3.02 5.49
CA ALA A 94 17.33 -2.30 6.76
C ALA A 94 17.77 -3.19 7.95
N ALA A 95 17.31 -4.44 7.98
CA ALA A 95 17.68 -5.40 9.02
C ALA A 95 19.19 -5.68 9.02
N PHE A 96 19.77 -5.90 7.83
CA PHE A 96 21.21 -6.18 7.67
C PHE A 96 22.08 -4.98 8.03
N ARG A 97 21.74 -3.77 7.57
CA ARG A 97 22.42 -2.53 7.98
C ARG A 97 22.41 -2.38 9.50
N GLY A 98 21.26 -2.63 10.13
CA GLY A 98 21.14 -2.66 11.58
C GLY A 98 22.02 -3.74 12.24
N HIS A 99 22.10 -4.93 11.67
CA HIS A 99 23.01 -5.98 12.14
C HIS A 99 24.47 -5.53 12.05
N CYS A 100 24.91 -4.96 10.92
CA CYS A 100 26.29 -4.51 10.75
C CYS A 100 26.68 -3.50 11.84
N VAL A 101 25.80 -2.54 12.12
CA VAL A 101 26.02 -1.54 13.19
C VAL A 101 26.05 -2.19 14.57
N ARG A 102 25.15 -3.15 14.86
CA ARG A 102 25.11 -3.84 16.16
C ARG A 102 26.29 -4.79 16.38
N ALA A 103 26.80 -5.41 15.32
CA ALA A 103 27.92 -6.35 15.37
C ALA A 103 29.28 -5.64 15.42
N HIS A 104 29.38 -4.46 14.82
CA HIS A 104 30.61 -3.66 14.77
C HIS A 104 30.36 -2.20 15.14
N PRO A 105 29.86 -1.90 16.35
CA PRO A 105 29.50 -0.54 16.76
C PRO A 105 30.69 0.43 16.69
N GLU A 106 31.90 -0.05 16.94
CA GLU A 106 33.14 0.72 16.86
C GLU A 106 33.43 1.29 15.46
N LYS A 107 33.07 0.58 14.39
CA LYS A 107 33.27 1.05 13.00
C LYS A 107 32.33 2.19 12.62
N PHE A 108 31.23 2.34 13.35
CA PHE A 108 30.18 3.33 13.10
C PHE A 108 30.07 4.38 14.22
N GLY A 109 31.08 4.47 15.11
CA GLY A 109 31.10 5.43 16.21
C GLY A 109 30.01 5.23 17.26
N ALA A 110 29.41 4.03 17.32
CA ALA A 110 28.37 3.70 18.28
C ALA A 110 28.96 3.13 19.59
N PRO A 111 28.37 3.44 20.76
CA PRO A 111 28.85 2.92 22.04
C PRO A 111 28.66 1.40 22.13
N LYS A 112 29.65 0.70 22.70
CA LYS A 112 29.73 -0.78 22.82
C LYS A 112 28.55 -1.41 23.58
N VAL A 113 27.82 -0.63 24.38
CA VAL A 113 26.64 -1.04 25.14
C VAL A 113 25.38 -0.60 24.41
N ILE A 114 25.01 -1.33 23.37
CA ILE A 114 23.62 -1.35 22.90
C ILE A 114 22.90 -2.39 23.77
N SER A 115 22.69 -2.06 25.05
CA SER A 115 21.81 -2.86 25.90
C SER A 115 20.45 -2.92 25.22
N ARG A 116 19.98 -4.13 24.89
CA ARG A 116 18.55 -4.40 24.76
C ARG A 116 17.94 -3.86 26.04
N THR A 117 17.32 -2.69 25.98
CA THR A 117 16.56 -2.16 27.10
C THR A 117 15.50 -3.20 27.42
N HIS A 118 15.71 -3.97 28.49
CA HIS A 118 14.66 -4.66 29.21
C HIS A 118 13.63 -3.57 29.54
N SER A 119 12.56 -3.53 28.76
CA SER A 119 11.66 -2.39 28.64
C SER A 119 10.62 -2.32 29.75
N ASN A 120 10.84 -2.93 30.91
CA ASN A 120 9.81 -2.99 31.95
C ASN A 120 10.09 -2.16 33.21
N GLU A 121 11.35 -1.86 33.56
CA GLU A 121 11.62 -1.10 34.80
C GLU A 121 11.86 0.40 34.60
N LYS A 122 12.08 0.86 33.36
CA LYS A 122 12.41 2.26 33.05
C LYS A 122 11.33 2.99 32.26
N ILE A 123 10.06 2.56 32.40
CA ILE A 123 8.91 3.26 31.79
C ILE A 123 8.25 4.23 32.77
N GLU A 124 8.23 3.94 34.08
CA GLU A 124 7.51 4.79 35.05
C GLU A 124 8.10 6.20 35.19
N SER A 125 9.43 6.35 35.17
CA SER A 125 10.08 7.64 35.42
C SER A 125 10.15 8.60 34.23
N LEU A 126 9.75 8.16 33.02
CA LEU A 126 9.82 8.98 31.79
C LEU A 126 8.46 9.44 31.26
N ASN A 127 7.35 8.85 31.72
CA ASN A 127 6.01 9.20 31.23
C ASN A 127 5.55 10.58 31.72
N THR A 128 5.96 11.04 32.90
CA THR A 128 5.57 12.37 33.41
C THR A 128 6.23 13.53 32.64
N LYS A 129 7.43 13.35 32.09
CA LYS A 129 8.16 14.45 31.41
C LYS A 129 7.96 14.51 29.90
N LYS A 130 7.61 13.41 29.23
CA LYS A 130 7.46 13.39 27.76
C LYS A 130 6.06 13.74 27.26
N ASP A 131 5.02 13.58 28.07
CA ASP A 131 3.65 13.96 27.67
C ASP A 131 3.48 15.47 27.53
N MET A 132 4.25 16.30 28.25
CA MET A 132 4.18 17.76 28.08
C MET A 132 4.67 18.26 26.72
N LYS A 133 5.49 17.49 25.98
CA LYS A 133 6.14 17.99 24.74
C LYS A 133 5.49 17.49 23.45
N ARG A 134 4.52 16.57 23.52
CA ARG A 134 3.86 16.01 22.31
C ARG A 134 2.53 16.67 21.93
N HIS A 135 2.04 17.63 22.72
CA HIS A 135 0.79 18.34 22.44
C HIS A 135 0.97 19.70 21.74
N SER A 136 2.17 20.03 21.23
CA SER A 136 2.44 21.32 20.57
C SER A 136 2.52 21.23 19.02
N VAL A 137 1.75 20.33 18.40
CA VAL A 137 1.51 20.38 16.95
C VAL A 137 0.01 20.21 16.70
N GLY A 138 -0.69 21.33 16.60
CA GLY A 138 -2.13 21.39 16.32
C GLY A 138 -2.92 21.93 17.51
N GLY A 139 -3.03 23.25 17.59
CA GLY A 139 -3.70 23.96 18.68
C GLY A 139 -5.19 23.67 18.77
N TYR A 140 -5.56 22.76 19.66
CA TYR A 140 -6.83 22.77 20.38
C TYR A 140 -6.51 22.38 21.83
N ALA A 141 -6.44 23.37 22.71
CA ALA A 141 -6.41 23.13 24.15
C ALA A 141 -7.79 22.57 24.55
N PHE A 142 -7.94 21.25 24.53
CA PHE A 142 -9.03 20.58 25.23
C PHE A 142 -8.54 20.24 26.65
N GLN A 143 -9.52 20.24 27.56
CA GLN A 143 -9.37 20.42 28.99
C GLN A 143 -8.43 19.40 29.64
N ALA A 144 -7.89 19.80 30.80
CA ALA A 144 -7.02 19.01 31.66
C ALA A 144 -7.32 17.51 31.60
N ASP A 145 -6.38 16.71 31.10
CA ASP A 145 -6.39 15.25 31.23
C ASP A 145 -6.48 14.92 32.72
N SER A 146 -7.68 14.62 33.20
CA SER A 146 -7.88 14.11 34.53
C SER A 146 -7.20 12.73 34.61
N PRO A 147 -6.65 12.30 35.77
CA PRO A 147 -6.13 10.93 35.90
C PRO A 147 -7.16 9.86 35.49
N GLU A 148 -8.45 10.18 35.61
CA GLU A 148 -9.59 9.39 35.15
C GLU A 148 -9.63 9.23 33.63
N ASP A 149 -9.36 10.27 32.84
CA ASP A 149 -9.38 10.20 31.36
C ASP A 149 -8.24 9.33 30.83
N ARG A 150 -7.09 9.37 31.50
CA ARG A 150 -5.95 8.51 31.20
C ARG A 150 -6.26 7.04 31.53
N ALA A 151 -6.87 6.79 32.69
CA ALA A 151 -7.33 5.46 33.06
C ALA A 151 -8.39 4.94 32.08
N ALA A 152 -9.35 5.77 31.70
CA ALA A 152 -10.39 5.44 30.73
C ALA A 152 -9.79 5.08 29.36
N THR A 153 -8.85 5.89 28.86
CA THR A 153 -8.15 5.62 27.60
C THR A 153 -7.42 4.28 27.63
N LYS A 154 -6.75 3.96 28.75
CA LYS A 154 -6.06 2.68 28.93
C LYS A 154 -7.02 1.50 28.91
N ILE A 155 -8.10 1.57 29.68
CA ILE A 155 -9.13 0.52 29.73
C ILE A 155 -9.77 0.33 28.35
N GLN A 156 -10.12 1.41 27.66
CA GLN A 156 -10.70 1.36 26.33
C GLN A 156 -9.75 0.71 25.31
N ALA A 157 -8.47 1.07 25.33
CA ALA A 157 -7.46 0.48 24.45
C ALA A 157 -7.29 -1.02 24.71
N GLU A 158 -7.26 -1.45 25.97
CA GLU A 158 -7.15 -2.86 26.35
C GLU A 158 -8.37 -3.67 25.90
N ILE A 159 -9.58 -3.17 26.12
CA ILE A 159 -10.82 -3.84 25.70
C ILE A 159 -10.90 -3.95 24.17
N ARG A 160 -10.62 -2.87 23.44
CA ARG A 160 -10.58 -2.90 21.96
C ARG A 160 -9.57 -3.94 21.47
N GLY A 161 -8.38 -3.98 22.08
CA GLY A 161 -7.35 -4.97 21.76
C GLY A 161 -7.73 -6.41 22.11
N PHE A 162 -8.44 -6.62 23.21
CA PHE A 162 -8.96 -7.95 23.59
C PHE A 162 -10.02 -8.45 22.60
N LEU A 163 -10.99 -7.61 22.24
CA LEU A 163 -12.04 -7.96 21.28
C LEU A 163 -11.46 -8.33 19.91
N ALA A 164 -10.50 -7.55 19.40
CA ALA A 164 -9.82 -7.85 18.14
C ALA A 164 -9.09 -9.20 18.17
N ARG A 165 -8.35 -9.49 19.26
CA ARG A 165 -7.66 -10.77 19.43
C ARG A 165 -8.63 -11.95 19.48
N LYS A 166 -9.70 -11.83 20.26
CA LYS A 166 -10.74 -12.87 20.37
C LYS A 166 -11.43 -13.15 19.03
N HIS A 167 -11.67 -12.12 18.23
CA HIS A 167 -12.24 -12.29 16.89
C HIS A 167 -11.29 -13.05 15.96
N VAL A 168 -10.02 -12.68 15.92
CA VAL A 168 -8.99 -13.37 15.11
C VAL A 168 -8.82 -14.83 15.55
N GLU A 169 -8.84 -15.11 16.85
CA GLU A 169 -8.78 -16.48 17.37
C GLU A 169 -9.99 -17.32 16.94
N LYS A 170 -11.20 -16.73 16.97
CA LYS A 170 -12.41 -17.41 16.50
C LYS A 170 -12.32 -17.75 15.01
N MET A 171 -11.95 -16.79 14.16
CA MET A 171 -11.76 -17.02 12.72
C MET A 171 -10.75 -18.14 12.45
N LYS A 172 -9.58 -18.10 13.12
CA LYS A 172 -8.56 -19.15 12.97
C LYS A 172 -9.09 -20.52 13.35
N LYS A 173 -9.88 -20.62 14.42
CA LYS A 173 -10.48 -21.89 14.85
C LYS A 173 -11.43 -22.43 13.77
N GLU A 174 -12.33 -21.61 13.27
CA GLU A 174 -13.27 -21.97 12.20
C GLU A 174 -12.53 -22.43 10.92
N ASP A 175 -11.50 -21.69 10.51
CA ASP A 175 -10.66 -22.04 9.36
C ASP A 175 -9.96 -23.40 9.55
N THR A 176 -9.42 -23.66 10.75
CA THR A 176 -8.77 -24.96 11.05
C THR A 176 -9.78 -26.11 11.09
N GLU A 177 -10.98 -25.90 11.61
CA GLU A 177 -12.04 -26.91 11.63
C GLU A 177 -12.55 -27.22 10.21
N ALA A 178 -12.72 -26.21 9.37
CA ALA A 178 -13.08 -26.39 7.97
C ALA A 178 -11.98 -27.14 7.19
N ALA A 179 -10.72 -26.71 7.35
CA ALA A 179 -9.58 -27.35 6.69
C ALA A 179 -9.44 -28.83 7.10
N THR A 180 -9.56 -29.16 8.39
CA THR A 180 -9.48 -30.54 8.86
C THR A 180 -10.60 -31.42 8.31
N LYS A 181 -11.84 -30.91 8.23
CA LYS A 181 -12.96 -31.64 7.60
C LYS A 181 -12.70 -31.92 6.12
N ILE A 182 -12.25 -30.93 5.36
CA ILE A 182 -11.93 -31.09 3.92
C ILE A 182 -10.80 -32.12 3.75
N GLN A 183 -9.73 -31.99 4.53
CA GLN A 183 -8.59 -32.90 4.48
C GLN A 183 -9.00 -34.34 4.81
N ALA A 184 -9.85 -34.55 5.82
CA ALA A 184 -10.35 -35.87 6.19
C ALA A 184 -11.19 -36.51 5.07
N HIS A 185 -12.07 -35.73 4.44
CA HIS A 185 -12.89 -36.20 3.32
C HIS A 185 -12.03 -36.61 2.11
N ILE A 186 -11.06 -35.77 1.74
CA ILE A 186 -10.14 -36.06 0.62
C ILE A 186 -9.31 -37.31 0.93
N ARG A 187 -8.69 -37.40 2.12
CA ARG A 187 -7.91 -38.59 2.52
C ARG A 187 -8.76 -39.85 2.45
N GLY A 188 -9.98 -39.82 3.01
CA GLY A 188 -10.89 -40.96 2.96
C GLY A 188 -11.34 -41.33 1.54
N PHE A 189 -11.61 -40.34 0.68
CA PHE A 189 -11.93 -40.56 -0.73
C PHE A 189 -10.78 -41.24 -1.48
N LEU A 190 -9.55 -40.75 -1.30
CA LEU A 190 -8.36 -41.34 -1.92
C LEU A 190 -8.15 -42.79 -1.48
N THR A 191 -8.33 -43.10 -0.19
CA THR A 191 -8.24 -44.47 0.32
C THR A 191 -9.30 -45.37 -0.29
N ARG A 192 -10.56 -44.93 -0.34
CA ARG A 192 -11.65 -45.73 -0.95
C ARG A 192 -11.39 -45.96 -2.44
N LYS A 193 -10.99 -44.93 -3.19
CA LYS A 193 -10.63 -45.06 -4.60
C LYS A 193 -9.49 -46.06 -4.81
N HIS A 194 -8.47 -46.01 -3.97
CA HIS A 194 -7.33 -46.94 -4.05
C HIS A 194 -7.72 -48.40 -3.76
N LEU A 195 -8.57 -48.64 -2.76
CA LEU A 195 -9.07 -49.98 -2.45
C LEU A 195 -10.01 -50.51 -3.54
N ASP A 196 -10.74 -49.63 -4.22
CA ASP A 196 -11.58 -49.96 -5.40
C ASP A 196 -10.71 -50.39 -6.58
N GLU A 197 -9.65 -49.62 -6.88
CA GLU A 197 -8.64 -49.94 -7.90
C GLU A 197 -7.92 -51.27 -7.61
N GLN A 198 -7.75 -51.64 -6.34
CA GLN A 198 -7.17 -52.93 -5.92
C GLN A 198 -8.18 -54.08 -5.86
N GLY A 199 -9.47 -53.84 -6.13
CA GLY A 199 -10.51 -54.86 -6.08
C GLY A 199 -10.83 -55.38 -4.67
N LEU A 200 -10.46 -54.62 -3.63
CA LEU A 200 -10.65 -54.98 -2.22
C LEU A 200 -11.94 -54.41 -1.60
N LEU A 201 -12.77 -53.69 -2.37
CA LEU A 201 -14.06 -53.17 -1.93
C LEU A 201 -15.23 -54.00 -2.49
N SER A 202 -16.03 -54.59 -1.60
CA SER A 202 -17.29 -55.24 -1.94
C SER A 202 -18.38 -54.20 -2.24
N PRO A 203 -19.24 -54.38 -3.26
CA PRO A 203 -20.33 -53.45 -3.54
C PRO A 203 -21.37 -53.42 -2.42
N THR A 204 -21.88 -52.22 -2.16
CA THR A 204 -23.06 -51.85 -1.35
C THR A 204 -22.85 -51.52 0.13
N ARG A 205 -23.02 -50.22 0.44
CA ARG A 205 -23.90 -49.80 1.53
C ARG A 205 -24.79 -48.68 1.01
N SER A 206 -26.05 -49.03 0.82
CA SER A 206 -27.16 -48.15 0.47
C SER A 206 -27.18 -46.92 1.38
N ILE A 207 -27.23 -45.73 0.76
CA ILE A 207 -27.71 -44.51 1.40
C ILE A 207 -29.15 -44.77 1.83
N SER A 208 -29.39 -44.85 3.14
CA SER A 208 -30.74 -44.73 3.70
C SER A 208 -31.00 -43.24 3.95
N PRO A 209 -32.10 -42.65 3.45
CA PRO A 209 -32.45 -41.28 3.75
C PRO A 209 -33.02 -41.22 5.17
N HIS A 210 -32.22 -40.75 6.13
CA HIS A 210 -32.71 -40.51 7.49
C HIS A 210 -33.43 -39.16 7.52
N HIS A 211 -34.77 -39.22 7.55
CA HIS A 211 -35.63 -38.08 7.84
C HIS A 211 -35.38 -37.66 9.30
N THR A 212 -34.81 -36.49 9.51
CA THR A 212 -34.83 -35.81 10.81
C THR A 212 -35.95 -34.78 10.76
N GLN A 213 -37.02 -35.03 11.52
CA GLN A 213 -38.02 -34.01 11.85
C GLN A 213 -37.35 -32.94 12.70
N ASP A 214 -37.36 -31.70 12.23
CA ASP A 214 -37.09 -30.52 13.04
C ASP A 214 -38.27 -30.34 14.00
N SER A 215 -38.08 -30.72 15.26
CA SER A 215 -38.94 -30.28 16.35
C SER A 215 -38.45 -28.91 16.80
N ASN A 216 -39.14 -27.88 16.33
CA ASN A 216 -39.17 -26.57 16.98
C ASN A 216 -39.61 -26.76 18.44
N ASP A 217 -38.68 -26.68 19.39
CA ASP A 217 -39.00 -26.35 20.77
C ASP A 217 -38.30 -25.04 21.13
N ASN A 218 -39.07 -23.98 20.88
CA ASN A 218 -38.85 -22.64 21.38
C ASN A 218 -39.34 -22.66 22.84
N HIS A 219 -38.43 -22.61 23.81
CA HIS A 219 -38.80 -22.42 25.21
C HIS A 219 -38.14 -21.16 25.77
N TYR A 220 -39.03 -20.21 26.09
CA TYR A 220 -38.96 -19.02 26.96
C TYR A 220 -37.60 -18.55 27.50
#